data_AF-A0A3M4AQA2-F1
#
_entry.id   AF-A0A3M4AQA2-F1
#
_cell.length_a   1.000
_cell.length_b   1.000
_cell.length_c   1.000
_cell.angle_alpha   90.00
_cell.angle_beta   90.00
_cell.angle_gamma   90.00
#
_symmetry.space_group_name_H-M   'P 1'
#
loop_
_entity.id
_entity.type
_entity.pdbx_description
1 polymer ?
#
loop_
_entity_poly.entity_id
_entity_poly.type
_entity_poly.pdbx_seq_one_letter_code
_entity_poly.pdbx_strand_id
1 'polypeptide(L)'
;MNIIANCRRQPCSKGKLVGQKTPLRLRDIWAIRVRLQLRKEPEIWLSSIWAIDNKLRACDLTKLRVRDVAHGEHLAPRAMVMQQKTQRPVQFDITE
;
A
#
# COMPACT_ATOMS: atom_id res chain seq x y z
N MET A 1 28.84 12.07 16.87
CA MET A 1 28.76 10.59 16.72
C MET A 1 27.35 10.24 16.30
N ASN A 2 27.06 10.20 14.99
CA ASN A 2 25.72 9.90 14.49
C ASN A 2 25.69 8.44 14.03
N ILE A 3 25.07 7.58 14.83
CA ILE A 3 24.81 6.19 14.51
C ILE A 3 23.71 6.19 13.44
N ILE A 4 24.10 6.26 12.17
CA ILE A 4 23.23 5.85 11.07
C ILE A 4 23.08 4.35 11.26
N ALA A 5 22.06 3.94 12.02
CA ALA A 5 21.68 2.56 12.17
C ALA A 5 21.31 2.05 10.78
N ASN A 6 22.29 1.43 10.12
CA ASN A 6 22.12 0.76 8.84
C ASN A 6 21.30 -0.50 9.11
N CYS A 7 19.98 -0.33 9.29
CA CYS A 7 19.02 -1.41 9.31
C CYS A 7 19.04 -2.05 7.92
N ARG A 8 20.00 -2.95 7.70
CA ARG A 8 19.98 -3.90 6.58
C ARG A 8 18.66 -4.65 6.70
N ARG A 9 17.64 -4.18 5.97
CA ARG A 9 16.33 -4.81 5.90
C ARG A 9 16.58 -6.22 5.39
N GLN A 10 16.58 -7.19 6.30
CA GLN A 10 16.59 -8.58 5.89
C GLN A 10 15.39 -8.75 4.96
N PRO A 11 15.60 -9.30 3.75
CA PRO A 11 14.49 -9.64 2.88
C PRO A 11 13.48 -10.43 3.70
N CYS A 12 12.20 -10.10 3.63
CA CYS A 12 11.16 -10.77 4.42
C CYS A 12 11.15 -12.30 4.21
N SER A 13 11.78 -12.76 3.13
CA SER A 13 12.04 -14.16 2.80
C SER A 13 13.19 -14.82 3.61
N LYS A 14 13.91 -14.11 4.48
CA LYS A 14 15.04 -14.64 5.29
C LYS A 14 16.00 -15.52 4.47
N GLY A 15 16.29 -15.13 3.24
CA GLY A 15 17.18 -15.87 2.33
C GLY A 15 16.58 -17.13 1.69
N LYS A 16 15.32 -17.49 1.98
CA LYS A 16 14.62 -18.61 1.33
C LYS A 16 14.04 -18.16 -0.01
N LEU A 17 14.28 -18.93 -1.07
CA LEU A 17 13.52 -18.78 -2.31
C LEU A 17 12.08 -19.23 -2.04
N VAL A 18 11.22 -18.26 -1.71
CA VAL A 18 9.79 -18.51 -1.58
C VAL A 18 9.24 -18.62 -2.99
N GLY A 19 8.70 -19.79 -3.33
CA GLY A 19 8.02 -20.01 -4.60
C GLY A 19 6.75 -19.16 -4.73
N GLN A 20 5.87 -19.53 -5.66
CA GLN A 20 4.60 -18.83 -5.84
C GLN A 20 3.81 -18.79 -4.53
N LYS A 21 3.50 -17.58 -4.04
CA LYS A 21 2.59 -17.40 -2.91
C LYS A 21 1.17 -17.66 -3.37
N THR A 22 0.38 -18.35 -2.55
CA THR A 22 -1.05 -18.52 -2.81
C THR A 22 -1.76 -17.16 -2.74
N PRO A 23 -2.78 -16.93 -3.58
CA PRO A 23 -3.63 -15.75 -3.46
C PRO A 23 -4.34 -15.77 -2.10
N LEU A 24 -4.54 -14.58 -1.52
CA LEU A 24 -5.28 -14.42 -0.27
C LEU A 24 -6.76 -14.79 -0.49
N ARG A 25 -7.34 -15.56 0.44
CA ARG A 25 -8.78 -15.82 0.41
C ARG A 25 -9.52 -14.59 0.91
N LEU A 26 -10.77 -14.39 0.46
CA LEU A 26 -11.62 -13.26 0.91
C LEU A 26 -11.73 -13.20 2.43
N ARG A 27 -11.83 -14.35 3.11
CA ARG A 27 -11.88 -14.45 4.57
C ARG A 27 -10.59 -13.92 5.23
N ASP A 28 -9.44 -14.18 4.62
CA ASP A 28 -8.14 -13.72 5.13
C ASP A 28 -8.00 -12.21 4.96
N ILE A 29 -8.45 -11.67 3.82
CA ILE A 29 -8.47 -10.22 3.55
C ILE A 29 -9.34 -9.52 4.60
N TRP A 30 -10.53 -10.06 4.87
CA TRP A 30 -11.43 -9.50 5.88
C TRP A 30 -10.82 -9.56 7.28
N ALA A 31 -10.22 -10.69 7.66
CA ALA A 31 -9.53 -10.84 8.94
C ALA A 31 -8.37 -9.84 9.10
N ILE A 32 -7.61 -9.57 8.04
CA ILE A 32 -6.54 -8.56 8.05
C ILE A 32 -7.14 -7.16 8.27
N ARG A 33 -8.20 -6.79 7.54
CA ARG A 33 -8.88 -5.49 7.70
C ARG A 33 -9.34 -5.24 9.13
N VAL A 34 -10.02 -6.23 9.72
CA VAL A 34 -10.51 -6.14 11.11
C VAL A 34 -9.36 -5.99 12.10
N ARG A 35 -8.29 -6.79 11.96
CA ARG A 35 -7.12 -6.71 12.85
C ARG A 35 -6.40 -5.36 12.76
N LEU A 36 -6.32 -4.78 11.57
CA LEU A 36 -5.73 -3.45 11.38
C LEU A 36 -6.61 -2.34 11.97
N GLN A 37 -7.93 -2.45 11.82
CA GLN A 37 -8.88 -1.51 12.42
C GLN A 37 -8.77 -1.51 13.94
N LEU A 38 -8.62 -2.69 14.54
CA LEU A 38 -8.46 -2.86 15.99
C LEU A 38 -7.13 -2.29 16.53
N ARG A 39 -6.09 -2.17 15.69
CA ARG A 39 -4.80 -1.58 16.10
C ARG A 39 -4.86 -0.06 16.30
N LYS A 40 -5.95 0.61 15.90
CA LYS A 40 -6.13 2.08 16.00
C LYS A 40 -5.00 2.90 15.38
N GLU A 41 -4.32 2.35 14.39
CA GLU A 41 -3.30 3.03 13.59
C GLU A 41 -3.93 3.41 12.24
N PRO A 42 -4.57 4.60 12.13
CA PRO A 42 -5.38 4.95 10.97
C PRO A 42 -4.55 4.99 9.68
N GLU A 43 -3.28 5.39 9.76
CA GLU A 43 -2.37 5.47 8.61
C GLU A 43 -2.09 4.09 8.01
N ILE A 44 -1.78 3.10 8.85
CA ILE A 44 -1.46 1.73 8.42
C ILE A 44 -2.74 1.02 7.93
N TRP A 45 -3.87 1.26 8.60
CA TRP A 45 -5.16 0.71 8.21
C TRP A 45 -5.61 1.23 6.84
N LEU A 46 -5.65 2.56 6.67
CA LEU A 46 -6.06 3.21 5.43
C LEU A 46 -5.15 2.80 4.28
N SER A 47 -3.83 2.81 4.49
CA SER A 47 -2.88 2.42 3.47
C SER A 47 -3.04 0.95 3.05
N SER A 48 -3.28 0.04 4.00
CA SER A 48 -3.47 -1.38 3.69
C SER A 48 -4.75 -1.65 2.91
N ILE A 49 -5.86 -0.98 3.27
CA ILE A 49 -7.13 -1.11 2.54
C ILE A 49 -6.94 -0.62 1.11
N TRP A 50 -6.36 0.57 0.94
CA TRP A 50 -6.17 1.16 -0.37
C TRP A 50 -5.27 0.31 -1.28
N ALA A 51 -4.17 -0.22 -0.74
CA ALA A 51 -3.29 -1.11 -1.49
C ALA A 51 -4.01 -2.37 -1.99
N ILE A 52 -4.90 -2.93 -1.17
CA ILE A 52 -5.66 -4.15 -1.50
C ILE A 52 -6.68 -3.86 -2.59
N ASP A 53 -7.47 -2.78 -2.45
CA ASP A 53 -8.56 -2.46 -3.39
C ASP A 53 -8.04 -2.04 -4.76
N ASN A 54 -6.98 -1.22 -4.78
CA ASN A 54 -6.43 -0.67 -6.02
C ASN A 54 -5.21 -1.43 -6.56
N LYS A 55 -4.88 -2.58 -5.97
CA LYS A 55 -3.71 -3.41 -6.31
C LYS A 55 -2.41 -2.61 -6.40
N LEU A 56 -2.28 -1.58 -5.56
CA LEU A 56 -1.11 -0.69 -5.53
C LEU A 56 0.03 -1.33 -4.74
N ARG A 57 1.27 -1.00 -5.12
CA ARG A 57 2.45 -1.41 -4.35
C ARG A 57 2.63 -0.47 -3.17
N ALA A 58 3.14 -1.00 -2.06
CA ALA A 58 3.42 -0.20 -0.86
C ALA A 58 4.32 1.02 -1.17
N CYS A 59 5.32 0.86 -2.05
CA CYS A 59 6.17 1.99 -2.44
C CYS A 59 5.39 3.10 -3.14
N ASP A 60 4.47 2.74 -4.05
CA ASP A 60 3.64 3.70 -4.79
C ASP A 60 2.71 4.46 -3.84
N LEU A 61 2.13 3.75 -2.87
CA LEU A 61 1.25 4.33 -1.86
C LEU A 61 1.98 5.30 -0.91
N THR A 62 3.19 4.97 -0.46
CA THR A 62 3.98 5.88 0.41
C THR A 62 4.38 7.19 -0.25
N LYS A 63 4.27 7.30 -1.59
CA LYS A 63 4.57 8.54 -2.33
C LYS A 63 3.31 9.25 -2.86
N LEU A 64 2.13 8.67 -2.64
CA LEU A 64 0.87 9.25 -3.07
C LEU A 64 0.62 10.57 -2.33
N ARG A 65 0.25 11.61 -3.05
CA ARG A 65 -0.04 12.93 -2.47
C ARG A 65 -1.52 13.23 -2.55
N VAL A 66 -2.00 14.09 -1.65
CA VAL A 66 -3.41 14.54 -1.64
C VAL A 66 -3.83 15.11 -3.00
N ARG A 67 -2.97 15.89 -3.65
CA ARG A 67 -3.24 16.44 -5.00
C ARG A 67 -3.38 15.40 -6.12
N ASP A 68 -2.93 14.17 -5.91
CA ASP A 68 -3.06 13.09 -6.89
C ASP A 68 -4.45 12.44 -6.83
N VAL A 69 -5.24 12.77 -5.80
CA VAL A 69 -6.49 12.11 -5.38
C VAL A 69 -7.63 13.12 -5.25
N ALA A 70 -7.32 14.33 -4.79
CA ALA A 70 -8.28 15.40 -4.54
C ALA A 70 -7.89 16.67 -5.30
N HIS A 71 -8.88 17.33 -5.88
CA HIS A 71 -8.76 18.64 -6.51
C HIS A 71 -9.61 19.65 -5.72
N GLY A 72 -8.94 20.50 -4.93
CA GLY A 72 -9.63 21.41 -4.01
C GLY A 72 -10.38 20.63 -2.93
N GLU A 73 -11.68 20.88 -2.80
CA GLU A 73 -12.56 20.15 -1.86
C GLU A 73 -13.20 18.88 -2.45
N HIS A 74 -13.03 18.62 -3.75
CA HIS A 74 -13.61 17.44 -4.38
C HIS A 74 -12.61 16.29 -4.49
N LEU A 75 -13.02 15.12 -4.01
CA LEU A 75 -12.34 13.86 -4.27
C LEU A 75 -12.60 13.45 -5.73
N ALA A 76 -11.54 13.16 -6.47
CA ALA A 76 -11.68 12.64 -7.81
C ALA A 76 -12.23 11.19 -7.72
N PRO A 77 -13.12 10.77 -8.63
CA PRO A 77 -13.56 9.37 -8.67
C PRO A 77 -12.42 8.41 -9.08
N ARG A 78 -11.37 8.96 -9.71
CA ARG A 78 -10.20 8.23 -10.17
C ARG A 78 -8.94 9.01 -9.88
N ALA A 79 -7.92 8.33 -9.37
CA ALA A 79 -6.57 8.86 -9.23
C ALA A 79 -5.64 8.26 -10.26
N MET A 80 -4.62 9.01 -10.67
CA MET A 80 -3.56 8.55 -11.55
C MET A 80 -2.22 8.65 -10.81
N VAL A 81 -1.48 7.54 -10.75
CA VAL A 81 -0.16 7.50 -10.12
C VAL A 81 0.88 6.93 -11.08
N MET A 82 2.09 7.49 -11.06
CA MET A 82 3.25 6.92 -11.75
C MET A 82 3.82 5.77 -10.91
N GLN A 83 3.76 4.54 -11.43
CA GLN A 83 4.35 3.39 -10.74
C GLN A 83 5.86 3.50 -10.70
N GLN A 84 6.46 3.41 -9.51
CA GLN A 84 7.90 3.61 -9.34
C GLN A 84 8.74 2.54 -10.03
N LYS A 85 8.26 1.29 -10.04
CA LYS A 85 9.01 0.16 -10.60
C LYS A 85 9.01 0.15 -12.12
N THR A 86 7.88 0.50 -12.73
CA THR A 86 7.66 0.39 -14.18
C THR A 86 7.71 1.73 -14.89
N GLN A 87 7.68 2.85 -14.14
CA GLN A 87 7.58 4.22 -14.67
C GLN A 87 6.38 4.40 -15.61
N ARG A 88 5.28 3.70 -15.34
CA ARG A 88 4.04 3.77 -16.13
C ARG A 88 2.95 4.47 -15.33
N PRO A 89 2.17 5.37 -15.97
CA PRO A 89 0.98 5.91 -15.35
C PRO A 89 -0.07 4.81 -15.21
N VAL A 90 -0.66 4.69 -14.03
CA VAL A 90 -1.77 3.78 -13.76
C VAL A 90 -2.89 4.56 -13.10
N GLN A 91 -4.08 4.43 -13.67
CA GLN A 91 -5.30 4.99 -13.14
C GLN A 91 -6.04 3.93 -12.32
N PHE A 92 -6.63 4.34 -11.20
CA PHE A 92 -7.37 3.46 -10.31
C PHE A 92 -8.58 4.19 -9.72
N ASP A 93 -9.62 3.44 -9.36
CA ASP A 93 -10.87 3.98 -8.83
C ASP A 93 -10.74 4.26 -7.33
N ILE A 94 -11.27 5.38 -6.87
CA ILE A 94 -11.31 5.72 -5.45
C ILE A 94 -12.69 5.30 -4.94
N THR A 95 -12.71 4.27 -4.09
CA THR A 95 -13.92 3.81 -3.39
C THR A 95 -14.10 4.62 -2.11
N GLU A 96 -15.30 5.13 -1.87
CA GLU A 96 -15.73 5.74 -0.59
C GLU A 96 -15.83 4.72 0.54
#